data_AF-A0AAU7T2S0-F1
#
_entry.id   AF-A0AAU7T2S0-F1
#
_cell.length_a   1.000
_cell.length_b   1.000
_cell.length_c   1.000
_cell.angle_alpha   90.00
_cell.angle_beta   90.00
_cell.angle_gamma   90.00
#
_symmetry.space_group_name_H-M   'P 1'
#
loop_
_entity.id
_entity.type
_entity.pdbx_description
1 polymer ?
#
loop_
_entity_poly.entity_id
_entity_poly.type
_entity_poly.pdbx_seq_one_letter_code
_entity_poly.pdbx_strand_id
1 'polypeptide(L)'
;MQHLDDFRAIAIGYLLVGVGLVVTAAAHSLAVFLLAAVLWSLGELFLLTRYLTQASGLAPEQARGRYLAVFGLSWGIATTIAPLTVTQLLETTGPAGLWLTTAAVAALLAVLQPWFRKRLAPA
;
A
#
# COMPACT_ATOMS: atom_id res chain seq x y z
N MET A 1 9.07 -18.69 -13.59
CA MET A 1 8.91 -17.35 -12.97
C MET A 1 8.55 -17.51 -11.48
N GLN A 2 9.18 -18.44 -10.75
CA GLN A 2 10.26 -18.19 -9.77
C GLN A 2 9.95 -17.13 -8.68
N HIS A 3 9.18 -17.56 -7.67
CA HIS A 3 9.52 -17.55 -6.23
C HIS A 3 9.94 -16.25 -5.50
N LEU A 4 9.28 -15.12 -5.71
CA LEU A 4 9.16 -14.19 -4.58
C LEU A 4 8.00 -14.64 -3.69
N ASP A 5 8.31 -14.98 -2.44
CA ASP A 5 7.31 -15.11 -1.38
C ASP A 5 6.38 -13.87 -1.45
N ASP A 6 5.05 -14.06 -1.52
CA ASP A 6 4.11 -12.95 -1.72
C ASP A 6 4.31 -11.81 -0.69
N PHE A 7 4.67 -12.16 0.55
CA PHE A 7 5.02 -11.21 1.60
C PHE A 7 6.27 -10.37 1.31
N ARG A 8 7.29 -10.94 0.66
CA ARG A 8 8.49 -10.18 0.24
C ARG A 8 8.16 -9.24 -0.89
N ALA A 9 7.33 -9.67 -1.84
CA ALA A 9 6.86 -8.82 -2.93
C ALA A 9 6.03 -7.64 -2.40
N ILE A 10 5.14 -7.88 -1.42
CA ILE A 10 4.36 -6.83 -0.76
C ILE A 10 5.28 -5.85 0.00
N ALA A 11 6.30 -6.36 0.72
CA ALA A 11 7.27 -5.50 1.39
C ALA A 11 8.01 -4.59 0.39
N ILE A 12 8.46 -5.14 -0.74
CA ILE A 12 9.11 -4.36 -1.81
C ILE A 12 8.15 -3.32 -2.39
N GLY A 13 6.89 -3.69 -2.63
CA GLY A 13 5.86 -2.76 -3.09
C GLY A 13 5.68 -1.56 -2.15
N TYR A 14 5.55 -1.81 -0.84
CA TYR A 14 5.46 -0.74 0.15
C TYR A 14 6.73 0.12 0.24
N LEU A 15 7.93 -0.47 0.09
CA LEU A 15 9.17 0.30 0.05
C LEU A 15 9.25 1.21 -1.18
N LEU A 16 8.84 0.72 -2.37
CA LEU A 16 8.79 1.53 -3.58
C LEU A 16 7.81 2.70 -3.44
N VAL A 17 6.61 2.44 -2.91
CA VAL A 17 5.64 3.49 -2.57
C VAL A 17 6.23 4.49 -1.59
N GLY A 18 6.80 4.01 -0.48
CA GLY A 18 7.41 4.87 0.54
C GLY A 18 8.52 5.77 -0.01
N VAL A 19 9.43 5.20 -0.82
CA VAL A 19 10.48 5.98 -1.50
C VAL A 19 9.89 7.02 -2.44
N GLY A 20 8.91 6.64 -3.27
CA GLY A 20 8.22 7.58 -4.16
C GLY A 20 7.61 8.74 -3.38
N LEU A 21 6.93 8.47 -2.27
CA LEU A 21 6.31 9.48 -1.40
C LEU A 21 7.35 10.40 -0.73
N VAL A 22 8.50 9.88 -0.28
CA VAL A 22 9.61 10.71 0.23
C VAL A 22 10.15 11.63 -0.85
N VAL A 23 10.32 11.13 -2.09
CA VAL A 23 10.76 11.95 -3.22
C VAL A 23 9.71 13.02 -3.54
N THR A 24 8.42 12.71 -3.49
CA THR A 24 7.32 13.68 -3.63
C THR A 24 7.39 14.79 -2.58
N ALA A 25 7.73 14.46 -1.34
CA ALA A 25 7.84 15.44 -0.25
C ALA A 25 8.95 16.48 -0.50
N ALA A 26 10.04 16.08 -1.16
CA ALA A 26 11.19 16.93 -1.48
C ALA A 26 11.16 17.50 -2.91
N ALA A 27 10.10 17.25 -3.67
CA ALA A 27 10.02 17.64 -5.06
C ALA A 27 9.74 19.15 -5.21
N HIS A 28 10.69 19.87 -5.82
CA HIS A 28 10.55 21.29 -6.16
C HIS A 28 10.47 21.54 -7.68
N SER A 29 10.52 20.49 -8.50
CA SER A 29 10.41 20.59 -9.96
C SER A 29 9.48 19.52 -10.52
N LEU A 30 8.85 19.81 -11.66
CA LEU A 30 7.93 18.88 -12.33
C LEU A 30 8.62 17.55 -12.66
N ALA A 31 9.88 17.58 -13.10
CA ALA A 31 10.63 16.37 -13.43
C ALA A 31 10.80 15.44 -12.23
N VAL A 32 11.06 16.00 -11.03
CA VAL A 32 11.19 15.22 -9.80
C VAL A 32 9.83 14.67 -9.36
N PHE A 33 8.75 15.45 -9.52
CA PHE A 33 7.39 14.95 -9.27
C PHE A 33 7.00 13.78 -10.19
N LEU A 34 7.33 13.86 -11.49
CA LEU A 34 7.05 12.78 -12.43
C LEU A 34 7.85 11.51 -12.10
N LEU A 35 9.12 11.67 -11.71
CA LEU A 35 9.94 10.54 -11.25
C LEU A 35 9.33 9.89 -10.00
N ALA A 36 8.93 10.71 -9.01
CA ALA A 36 8.25 10.25 -7.82
C ALA A 36 6.96 9.50 -8.18
N ALA A 37 6.16 10.07 -9.09
CA ALA A 37 4.92 9.48 -9.60
C ALA A 37 5.12 8.08 -10.15
N VAL A 38 6.11 7.92 -11.03
CA VAL A 38 6.46 6.61 -11.59
C VAL A 38 6.85 5.62 -10.47
N LEU A 39 7.65 6.05 -9.49
CA LEU A 39 8.08 5.18 -8.39
C LEU A 39 6.90 4.67 -7.55
N TRP A 40 6.01 5.56 -7.09
CA TRP A 40 4.89 5.11 -6.26
C TRP A 40 3.85 4.33 -7.07
N SER A 41 3.59 4.68 -8.33
CA SER A 41 2.71 3.90 -9.20
C SER A 41 3.23 2.48 -9.48
N LEU A 42 4.55 2.31 -9.68
CA LEU A 42 5.13 0.98 -9.82
C LEU A 42 4.92 0.15 -8.55
N GLY A 43 5.17 0.75 -7.38
CA GLY A 43 4.92 0.11 -6.09
C GLY A 43 3.46 -0.31 -5.91
N GLU A 44 2.52 0.57 -6.25
CA GLU A 44 1.07 0.27 -6.20
C GLU A 44 0.68 -0.89 -7.12
N LEU A 45 1.23 -0.97 -8.33
CA LEU A 45 0.96 -2.06 -9.26
C LEU A 45 1.36 -3.42 -8.66
N PHE A 46 2.51 -3.49 -7.99
CA PHE A 46 2.92 -4.69 -7.26
C PHE A 46 1.94 -5.01 -6.14
N LEU A 47 1.55 -4.02 -5.34
CA LEU A 47 0.66 -4.21 -4.20
C LEU A 47 -0.73 -4.69 -4.62
N LEU A 48 -1.37 -4.02 -5.59
CA LEU A 48 -2.71 -4.35 -6.07
C LEU A 48 -2.81 -5.79 -6.59
N THR A 49 -1.81 -6.20 -7.38
CA THR A 49 -1.75 -7.56 -7.92
C THR A 49 -1.67 -8.60 -6.79
N ARG A 50 -0.88 -8.32 -5.75
CA ARG A 50 -0.66 -9.26 -4.63
C ARG A 50 -1.83 -9.28 -3.65
N TYR A 51 -2.49 -8.14 -3.39
CA TYR A 51 -3.66 -8.10 -2.51
C TYR A 51 -4.80 -8.97 -3.05
N LEU A 52 -5.04 -8.93 -4.36
CA LEU A 52 -6.04 -9.79 -5.00
C LEU A 52 -5.66 -11.27 -4.94
N THR A 53 -4.38 -11.60 -5.18
CA THR A 53 -3.87 -12.98 -5.02
C THR A 53 -4.06 -13.48 -3.58
N GLN A 54 -3.67 -12.71 -2.57
CA GLN A 54 -3.84 -13.08 -1.17
C GLN A 54 -5.31 -13.17 -0.77
N ALA A 55 -6.14 -12.20 -1.13
CA ALA A 55 -7.56 -12.21 -0.82
C ALA A 55 -8.26 -13.43 -1.44
N SER A 56 -7.94 -13.75 -2.70
CA SER A 56 -8.51 -14.91 -3.37
C SER A 56 -7.98 -16.24 -2.83
N GLY A 57 -6.74 -16.29 -2.32
CA GLY A 57 -6.12 -17.49 -1.74
C GLY A 57 -6.57 -17.79 -0.31
N LEU A 58 -6.89 -16.76 0.48
CA LEU A 58 -7.43 -16.89 1.83
C LEU A 58 -8.93 -17.26 1.84
N ALA A 59 -9.62 -17.07 0.72
CA ALA A 59 -11.06 -17.28 0.64
C ALA A 59 -11.41 -18.78 0.48
N PRO A 60 -12.34 -19.33 1.30
CA PRO A 60 -12.87 -20.68 1.09
C PRO A 60 -13.53 -20.81 -0.28
N GLU A 61 -13.35 -21.94 -0.98
CA GLU A 61 -13.83 -22.15 -2.35
C GLU A 61 -15.33 -21.83 -2.50
N GLN A 62 -16.14 -22.30 -1.56
CA GLN A 62 -17.59 -22.13 -1.49
C GLN A 62 -18.05 -20.71 -1.11
N ALA A 63 -17.15 -19.86 -0.59
CA ALA A 63 -17.46 -18.52 -0.09
C ALA A 63 -16.62 -17.41 -0.74
N ARG A 64 -15.92 -17.70 -1.83
CA ARG A 64 -14.99 -16.77 -2.49
C ARG A 64 -15.64 -15.45 -2.90
N GLY A 65 -16.85 -15.51 -3.45
CA GLY A 65 -17.63 -14.31 -3.79
C GLY A 65 -17.95 -13.43 -2.59
N ARG A 66 -18.31 -14.04 -1.45
CA ARG A 66 -18.58 -13.30 -0.20
C ARG A 66 -17.31 -12.67 0.37
N TYR A 67 -16.19 -13.39 0.35
CA TYR A 67 -14.91 -12.86 0.82
C TYR A 67 -14.45 -11.66 -0.02
N LEU A 68 -14.52 -11.78 -1.35
CA LEU A 68 -14.16 -10.68 -2.25
C LEU A 68 -15.11 -9.49 -2.12
N ALA A 69 -16.40 -9.72 -1.82
CA ALA A 69 -17.34 -8.64 -1.50
C ALA A 69 -16.92 -7.87 -0.23
N VAL A 70 -16.51 -8.57 0.83
CA VAL A 70 -15.99 -7.94 2.06
C VAL A 70 -14.67 -7.19 1.79
N PHE A 71 -13.78 -7.78 0.98
CA PHE A 71 -12.55 -7.11 0.54
C PHE A 71 -12.83 -5.83 -0.27
N GLY A 72 -13.83 -5.85 -1.15
CA GLY A 72 -14.27 -4.64 -1.87
C GLY A 72 -14.88 -3.59 -0.94
N LEU A 73 -15.66 -4.01 0.06
CA LEU A 73 -16.24 -3.11 1.05
C LEU A 73 -15.17 -2.42 1.90
N SER A 74 -14.09 -3.11 2.27
CA SER A 74 -12.99 -2.48 3.02
C SER A 74 -12.30 -1.37 2.22
N TRP A 75 -12.15 -1.56 0.90
CA TRP A 75 -11.70 -0.51 -0.01
C TRP A 75 -12.67 0.68 -0.03
N GLY A 76 -13.98 0.43 -0.15
CA GLY A 76 -15.00 1.49 -0.10
C GLY A 76 -14.93 2.32 1.18
N ILE A 77 -14.84 1.66 2.34
CA ILE A 77 -14.68 2.32 3.65
C ILE A 77 -13.42 3.18 3.68
N ALA A 78 -12.27 2.64 3.23
CA ALA A 78 -11.01 3.37 3.18
C ALA A 78 -11.12 4.63 2.30
N THR A 79 -11.73 4.53 1.11
CA THR A 79 -11.91 5.68 0.19
C THR A 79 -12.87 6.75 0.74
N THR A 80 -13.79 6.38 1.62
CA THR A 80 -14.70 7.35 2.28
C THR A 80 -13.99 8.09 3.41
N ILE A 81 -13.13 7.39 4.16
CA ILE A 81 -12.39 7.97 5.31
C ILE A 81 -11.17 8.78 4.83
N ALA A 82 -10.57 8.41 3.70
CA ALA A 82 -9.36 9.03 3.19
C ALA A 82 -9.47 10.56 3.01
N PRO A 83 -10.50 11.14 2.36
CA PRO A 83 -10.61 12.59 2.20
C PRO A 83 -10.63 13.33 3.54
N LEU A 84 -11.33 12.82 4.55
CA LEU A 84 -11.41 13.45 5.87
C LEU A 84 -10.06 13.47 6.56
N THR A 85 -9.39 12.31 6.58
CA THR A 85 -8.10 12.13 7.27
C THR A 85 -6.95 12.83 6.54
N VAL A 86 -6.88 12.70 5.22
CA VAL A 86 -5.84 13.32 4.38
C VAL A 86 -5.97 14.84 4.39
N THR A 87 -7.19 15.39 4.31
CA THR A 87 -7.39 16.85 4.32
C THR A 87 -6.99 17.45 5.67
N GLN A 88 -7.41 16.85 6.79
CA GLN A 88 -6.97 17.31 8.12
C GLN A 88 -5.45 17.22 8.30
N LEU A 89 -4.84 16.14 7.80
CA LEU A 89 -3.39 15.95 7.88
C LEU A 89 -2.64 16.98 7.03
N LEU A 90 -3.19 17.29 5.85
CA LEU A 90 -2.66 18.33 4.96
C LEU A 90 -2.74 19.71 5.60
N GLU A 91 -3.85 20.05 6.25
CA GLU A 91 -4.03 21.34 6.95
C GLU A 91 -3.07 21.49 8.14
N THR A 92 -2.83 20.41 8.89
CA THR A 92 -2.02 20.45 10.11
C THR A 92 -0.51 20.36 9.87
N THR A 93 -0.08 19.61 8.86
CA THR A 93 1.35 19.31 8.61
C THR A 93 1.88 19.87 7.28
N GLY A 94 1.00 20.41 6.44
CA GLY A 94 1.32 20.87 5.10
C GLY A 94 1.62 19.72 4.12
N PRO A 95 1.93 20.05 2.84
CA PRO A 95 2.14 19.04 1.80
C PRO A 95 3.29 18.08 2.10
N ALA A 96 4.45 18.60 2.51
CA ALA A 96 5.62 17.77 2.81
C ALA A 96 5.35 16.84 4.01
N GLY A 97 4.67 17.35 5.05
CA GLY A 97 4.27 16.55 6.21
C GLY A 97 3.31 15.42 5.84
N LEU A 98 2.33 15.68 4.99
CA LEU A 98 1.41 14.66 4.47
C LEU A 98 2.16 13.53 3.74
N TRP A 99 3.07 13.88 2.83
CA TRP A 99 3.81 12.88 2.07
C TRP A 99 4.75 12.05 2.96
N LEU A 100 5.47 12.69 3.90
CA LEU A 100 6.38 12.00 4.82
C LEU A 100 5.64 11.10 5.82
N THR A 101 4.50 11.53 6.35
CA THR A 101 3.68 10.70 7.24
C THR A 101 3.12 9.49 6.50
N THR A 102 2.64 9.67 5.26
CA THR A 102 2.19 8.54 4.42
C THR A 102 3.34 7.60 4.09
N ALA A 103 4.54 8.14 3.80
CA ALA A 103 5.74 7.34 3.58
C ALA A 103 6.14 6.53 4.83
N ALA A 104 6.03 7.13 6.02
CA ALA A 104 6.30 6.45 7.29
C ALA A 104 5.33 5.29 7.52
N VAL A 105 4.04 5.47 7.21
CA VAL A 105 3.04 4.40 7.26
C VAL A 105 3.37 3.28 6.27
N ALA A 106 3.76 3.61 5.03
CA ALA A 106 4.20 2.62 4.05
C ALA A 106 5.42 1.82 4.54
N ALA A 107 6.43 2.50 5.10
CA ALA A 107 7.60 1.85 5.68
C ALA A 107 7.23 0.94 6.87
N LEU A 108 6.32 1.38 7.74
CA LEU A 108 5.81 0.56 8.84
C LEU A 108 5.13 -0.71 8.32
N LEU A 109 4.27 -0.60 7.29
CA LEU A 109 3.61 -1.75 6.67
C LEU A 109 4.58 -2.72 6.00
N ALA A 110 5.68 -2.21 5.42
CA ALA A 110 6.76 -3.04 4.90
C ALA A 110 7.46 -3.84 6.02
N VAL A 111 7.77 -3.18 7.14
CA VAL A 111 8.42 -3.81 8.31
C VAL A 111 7.51 -4.82 9.02
N LEU A 112 6.19 -4.64 8.96
CA LEU A 112 5.23 -5.57 9.56
C LEU A 112 4.98 -6.84 8.72
N GLN A 113 5.41 -6.88 7.45
CA GLN A 113 5.19 -8.06 6.59
C GLN A 113 5.68 -9.41 7.15
N PRO A 114 6.86 -9.51 7.80
CA PRO A 114 7.32 -10.75 8.42
C PRO A 114 6.42 -11.22 9.57
N TRP A 115 5.79 -10.29 10.30
CA TRP A 115 4.82 -10.61 11.35
C TRP A 115 3.51 -11.12 10.77
N PHE A 116 3.01 -10.49 9.70
CA PHE A 116 1.84 -10.97 8.96
C PHE A 116 2.07 -12.36 8.36
N ARG A 117 3.26 -12.62 7.79
CA ARG A 117 3.65 -13.95 7.31
C ARG A 117 3.49 -15.02 8.39
N LYS A 118 4.00 -14.77 9.59
CA LYS A 118 3.91 -15.74 10.71
C LYS A 118 2.48 -16.00 11.17
N ARG A 119 1.55 -15.05 10.99
CA ARG A 119 0.16 -15.18 11.44
C ARG A 119 -0.78 -15.74 10.38
N LEU A 120 -0.48 -15.49 9.10
CA LEU A 120 -1.34 -15.84 7.97
C LEU A 120 -0.88 -17.08 7.21
N ALA A 121 0.38 -17.49 7.37
CA ALA A 121 0.83 -18.80 6.92
C ALA A 121 0.66 -19.79 8.08
N PRO A 122 -0.43 -20.59 8.13
CA PRO A 122 -0.43 -21.77 8.99
C PRO A 122 0.72 -22.69 8.56
N ALA A 123 1.39 -23.27 9.55
CA ALA A 123 2.43 -24.29 9.34
C ALA A 123 1.90 -25.50 8.55
#